data_AF-A0A502TBM0-F1
#
_entry.id   AF-A0A502TBM0-F1
#
_cell.length_a   1.000
_cell.length_b   1.000
_cell.length_c   1.000
_cell.angle_alpha   90.00
_cell.angle_beta   90.00
_cell.angle_gamma   90.00
#
_symmetry.space_group_name_H-M   'P 1'
#
loop_
_entity.id
_entity.type
_entity.pdbx_description
1 polymer ?
#
loop_
_entity_poly.entity_id
_entity_poly.type
_entity_poly.pdbx_seq_one_letter_code
_entity_poly.pdbx_strand_id
1 'polypeptide(L)'
;MAWYLNSYHCYRCDQYWVEQWSCGCDSECPYCEARNVTALDSHDLSVLVVEEDHRFVVLASPPTAEHRPDYKPVGAFDTPTVAEAFADEVRLRNSA
;
A
#
# COMPACT_ATOMS: atom_id res chain seq x y z
N MET A 1 5.99 -5.64 -7.32
CA MET A 1 4.96 -4.76 -7.86
C MET A 1 4.62 -3.79 -6.75
N ALA A 2 4.38 -2.52 -7.06
CA ALA A 2 3.84 -1.63 -6.07
C ALA A 2 2.44 -2.12 -5.63
N TRP A 3 2.09 -1.88 -4.38
CA TRP A 3 0.80 -2.29 -3.81
C TRP A 3 0.24 -1.08 -3.08
N TYR A 4 -0.99 -0.70 -3.38
CA TYR A 4 -1.56 0.54 -2.85
C TYR A 4 -2.90 0.28 -2.18
N LEU A 5 -3.14 0.97 -1.06
CA LEU A 5 -4.48 1.18 -0.52
C LEU A 5 -5.02 2.48 -1.11
N ASN A 6 -5.90 2.35 -2.11
CA ASN A 6 -6.55 3.49 -2.75
C ASN A 6 -7.82 3.84 -1.98
N SER A 7 -7.98 5.10 -1.63
CA SER A 7 -9.20 5.65 -1.07
C SER A 7 -10.01 6.36 -2.14
N TYR A 8 -11.33 6.19 -2.13
CA TYR A 8 -12.22 6.75 -3.14
C TYR A 8 -13.38 7.49 -2.47
N HIS A 9 -13.87 8.52 -3.15
CA HIS A 9 -15.08 9.24 -2.79
C HIS A 9 -16.01 9.30 -4.00
N CYS A 10 -17.21 8.76 -3.87
CA CYS A 10 -18.16 8.71 -4.98
C CYS A 10 -18.79 10.08 -5.22
N TYR A 11 -18.56 10.66 -6.40
CA TYR A 11 -19.18 11.92 -6.81
C TYR A 11 -20.72 11.86 -6.97
N ARG A 12 -21.31 10.66 -6.97
CA ARG A 12 -22.76 10.44 -7.21
C ARG A 12 -23.56 10.19 -5.93
N CYS A 13 -23.02 9.39 -5.01
CA CYS A 13 -23.72 8.96 -3.80
C CYS A 13 -23.01 9.36 -2.49
N ASP A 14 -21.92 10.12 -2.61
CA ASP A 14 -21.10 10.63 -1.50
C ASP A 14 -20.59 9.55 -0.53
N GLN A 15 -20.52 8.31 -0.99
CA GLN A 15 -19.96 7.20 -0.20
C GLN A 15 -18.44 7.16 -0.34
N TYR A 16 -17.79 6.74 0.75
CA TYR A 16 -16.35 6.52 0.82
C TYR A 16 -16.05 5.02 0.88
N TRP A 17 -15.01 4.59 0.19
CA TRP A 17 -14.50 3.23 0.32
C TRP A 17 -13.00 3.19 0.03
N VAL A 18 -12.39 2.05 0.36
CA VAL A 18 -10.99 1.78 0.08
C VAL A 18 -10.86 0.45 -0.65
N GLU A 19 -9.88 0.36 -1.54
CA GLU A 19 -9.54 -0.88 -2.21
C GLU A 19 -8.03 -1.06 -2.28
N GLN A 20 -7.59 -2.32 -2.33
CA GLN A 20 -6.19 -2.65 -2.49
C GLN A 20 -5.93 -3.11 -3.92
N TRP A 21 -4.98 -2.46 -4.58
CA TRP A 21 -4.63 -2.76 -5.96
C TRP A 21 -3.15 -2.58 -6.22
N SER A 22 -2.64 -3.24 -7.26
CA SER A 22 -1.26 -3.06 -7.74
C SER A 22 -1.03 -1.72 -8.46
N CYS A 23 -2.06 -0.90 -8.63
CA CYS A 23 -2.01 0.43 -9.23
C CYS A 23 -3.02 1.39 -8.56
N GLY A 24 -2.75 2.69 -8.64
CA GLY A 24 -3.75 3.74 -8.38
C GLY A 24 -4.65 3.93 -9.59
N CYS A 25 -5.56 2.97 -9.81
CA CYS A 25 -6.47 2.96 -10.96
C CYS A 25 -7.86 3.47 -10.56
N ASP A 26 -8.62 4.00 -11.53
CA ASP A 26 -10.03 4.35 -11.33
C ASP A 26 -10.84 3.10 -10.96
N SER A 27 -11.82 3.26 -10.06
CA SER A 27 -12.68 2.19 -9.58
C SER A 27 -14.17 2.44 -9.86
N GLU A 28 -14.97 1.40 -9.67
CA GLU A 28 -16.43 1.44 -9.72
C GLU A 28 -16.99 1.48 -8.30
N CYS A 29 -17.91 2.40 -8.03
CA CYS A 29 -18.50 2.56 -6.71
C CYS A 29 -19.38 1.34 -6.35
N PRO A 30 -19.10 0.64 -5.24
CA PRO A 30 -19.82 -0.58 -4.87
C PRO A 30 -21.28 -0.34 -4.43
N TYR A 31 -21.67 0.92 -4.20
CA TYR A 31 -22.99 1.29 -3.69
C TYR A 31 -23.97 1.76 -4.77
N CYS A 32 -23.46 2.40 -5.83
CA CYS A 32 -24.30 3.01 -6.87
C CYS A 32 -23.81 2.77 -8.29
N GLU A 33 -22.77 1.93 -8.44
CA GLU A 33 -22.19 1.50 -9.72
C GLU A 33 -21.67 2.67 -10.57
N ALA A 34 -21.39 3.82 -9.94
CA ALA A 34 -20.73 4.93 -10.60
C ALA A 34 -19.32 4.51 -11.02
N ARG A 35 -19.02 4.63 -12.31
CA ARG A 35 -17.75 4.20 -12.90
C ARG A 35 -16.75 5.35 -12.97
N ASN A 36 -15.49 5.03 -13.19
CA ASN A 36 -14.40 6.00 -13.35
C ASN A 36 -14.25 6.91 -12.13
N VAL A 37 -14.40 6.37 -10.92
CA VAL A 37 -14.13 7.13 -9.69
C VAL A 37 -12.62 7.07 -9.44
N THR A 38 -11.97 8.22 -9.60
CA THR A 38 -10.54 8.38 -9.35
C THR A 38 -10.23 8.32 -7.86
N ALA A 39 -9.10 7.68 -7.52
CA ALA A 39 -8.61 7.62 -6.16
C ALA A 39 -8.33 9.04 -5.63
N LEU A 40 -8.81 9.32 -4.42
CA LEU A 40 -8.54 10.55 -3.70
C LEU A 40 -7.10 10.54 -3.13
N ASP A 41 -6.68 9.40 -2.61
CA ASP A 41 -5.35 9.16 -2.06
C ASP A 41 -4.95 7.70 -2.28
N SER A 42 -3.66 7.46 -2.47
CA SER A 42 -3.09 6.13 -2.72
C SER A 42 -1.92 5.91 -1.76
N HIS A 43 -2.16 5.13 -0.70
CA HIS A 43 -1.14 4.84 0.28
C HIS A 43 -0.28 3.65 -0.16
N ASP A 44 1.04 3.82 -0.24
CA ASP A 44 1.98 2.77 -0.67
C ASP A 44 2.18 1.72 0.43
N LEU A 45 1.58 0.55 0.18
CA LEU A 45 1.70 -0.66 1.00
C LEU A 45 2.74 -1.65 0.44
N SER A 46 3.58 -1.27 -0.53
CA SER A 46 4.65 -2.16 -1.04
C SER A 46 5.68 -2.53 0.03
N VAL A 47 5.84 -1.67 1.04
CA VAL A 47 6.69 -1.88 2.21
C VAL A 47 5.91 -1.56 3.47
N LEU A 48 5.96 -2.46 4.45
CA LEU A 48 5.31 -2.33 5.76
C LEU A 48 6.36 -2.37 6.87
N VAL A 49 6.11 -1.63 7.95
CA VAL A 49 6.83 -1.78 9.21
C VAL A 49 5.86 -2.41 10.20
N VAL A 50 6.22 -3.57 10.74
CA VAL A 50 5.41 -4.28 11.74
C VAL A 50 6.21 -4.42 13.03
N GLU A 51 5.54 -4.31 14.17
CA GLU A 51 6.16 -4.58 15.47
C GLU A 51 5.96 -6.06 15.84
N GLU A 52 7.06 -6.79 16.00
CA GLU A 52 7.09 -8.19 16.42
C GLU A 52 8.14 -8.35 17.53
N ASP A 53 7.76 -8.92 18.68
CA ASP A 53 8.66 -9.20 19.82
C ASP A 53 9.56 -8.00 20.22
N HIS A 54 8.97 -6.81 20.32
CA HIS A 54 9.66 -5.54 20.64
C HIS A 54 10.70 -5.10 19.60
N ARG A 55 10.60 -5.61 18.38
CA ARG A 55 11.40 -5.18 17.22
C ARG A 55 10.49 -4.72 16.09
N PHE A 56 11.04 -3.86 15.24
CA PHE A 56 10.38 -3.34 14.07
C PHE A 56 10.92 -4.07 12.84
N VAL A 57 10.11 -4.97 12.30
CA VAL A 57 10.42 -5.76 11.11
C VAL A 57 9.90 -5.03 9.88
N VAL A 58 10.79 -4.79 8.92
CA VAL A 58 10.41 -4.21 7.62
C VAL A 58 10.11 -5.35 6.67
N LEU A 59 8.87 -5.39 6.19
CA LEU A 59 8.38 -6.34 5.22
C LEU A 59 8.26 -5.66 3.86
N ALA A 60 8.76 -6.27 2.80
CA ALA A 60 8.61 -5.75 1.44
C ALA A 60 8.00 -6.80 0.51
N SER A 61 7.08 -6.36 -0.34
CA SER A 61 6.58 -7.18 -1.45
C SER A 61 7.53 -7.02 -2.65
N PRO A 62 8.07 -8.12 -3.23
CA PRO A 62 9.04 -8.02 -4.30
C PRO A 62 8.42 -7.46 -5.59
N PRO A 63 9.23 -6.84 -6.48
CA PRO A 63 8.85 -6.45 -7.84
C PRO A 63 8.11 -7.54 -8.62
N THR A 64 8.45 -8.81 -8.40
CA THR A 64 7.89 -9.99 -9.06
C THR A 64 6.54 -10.46 -8.52
N ALA A 65 6.00 -9.87 -7.45
CA ALA A 65 4.66 -10.20 -6.97
C ALA A 65 3.61 -9.77 -8.00
N GLU A 66 2.65 -10.64 -8.33
CA GLU A 66 1.66 -10.37 -9.38
C GLU A 66 0.28 -10.01 -8.80
N HIS A 67 -0.50 -11.01 -8.41
CA HIS A 67 -1.92 -10.82 -8.06
C HIS A 67 -2.18 -10.35 -6.63
N ARG A 68 -1.18 -10.48 -5.75
CA ARG A 68 -1.27 -10.17 -4.32
C ARG A 68 0.12 -9.82 -3.79
N PRO A 69 0.22 -9.04 -2.70
CA PRO A 69 1.50 -8.77 -2.09
C PRO A 69 2.11 -10.07 -1.53
N ASP A 70 3.43 -10.23 -1.72
CA ASP A 70 4.22 -11.35 -1.19
C ASP A 70 5.24 -10.80 -0.19
N TYR A 71 4.74 -10.31 0.94
CA TYR A 71 5.54 -9.64 1.96
C TYR A 71 6.61 -10.58 2.52
N LYS A 72 7.87 -10.17 2.38
CA LYS A 72 9.02 -10.87 2.96
C LYS A 72 9.81 -9.94 3.87
N PRO A 73 10.33 -10.45 5.00
CA PRO A 73 11.18 -9.66 5.86
C PRO A 73 12.47 -9.29 5.12
N VAL A 74 12.77 -8.00 5.10
CA VAL A 74 13.98 -7.43 4.47
C VAL A 74 14.91 -6.77 5.49
N GLY A 75 14.43 -6.53 6.70
CA GLY A 75 15.21 -5.99 7.81
C GLY A 75 14.45 -6.07 9.13
N ALA A 76 15.17 -6.02 10.25
CA ALA A 76 14.61 -5.93 11.58
C ALA A 76 15.45 -4.95 12.41
N PHE A 77 14.79 -4.09 13.16
CA PHE A 77 15.42 -2.97 13.87
C PHE A 77 14.84 -2.82 15.27
N ASP A 78 15.62 -2.25 16.18
CA ASP A 78 15.20 -2.06 17.58
C ASP A 78 14.40 -0.75 17.80
N THR A 79 14.32 0.12 16.79
CA THR A 79 13.60 1.41 16.88
C THR A 79 12.73 1.67 15.65
N PRO A 80 11.56 2.30 15.83
CA PRO A 80 10.64 2.54 14.73
C PRO A 80 11.21 3.53 13.71
N THR A 81 11.91 4.57 14.18
CA THR A 81 12.49 5.61 13.31
C THR A 81 13.50 5.03 12.33
N VAL A 82 14.34 4.08 12.75
CA VAL A 82 15.31 3.43 11.87
C VAL A 82 14.61 2.48 10.89
N ALA A 83 13.59 1.75 11.36
CA ALA A 83 12.80 0.87 10.51
C ALA A 83 12.05 1.65 9.42
N GLU A 84 11.46 2.80 9.75
CA GLU A 84 10.79 3.68 8.79
C GLU A 84 11.77 4.27 7.77
N ALA A 85 12.93 4.77 8.21
CA ALA A 85 13.94 5.28 7.29
C ALA A 85 14.43 4.20 6.30
N PHE A 86 14.60 2.96 6.78
CA PHE A 86 14.93 1.83 5.91
C PHE A 86 13.76 1.46 4.98
N ALA A 87 12.53 1.49 5.48
CA ALA A 87 11.35 1.21 4.67
C ALA A 87 11.20 2.22 3.52
N ASP A 88 11.42 3.51 3.77
CA ASP A 88 11.39 4.55 2.73
C ASP A 88 12.48 4.33 1.67
N GLU A 89 13.68 3.93 2.07
CA GLU A 89 14.74 3.56 1.13
C GLU A 89 14.33 2.37 0.25
N VAL A 90 13.70 1.34 0.84
CA VAL A 90 13.22 0.18 0.09
C VAL A 90 12.08 0.56 -0.87
N ARG A 91 11.15 1.44 -0.46
CA ARG A 91 10.09 1.96 -1.35
C ARG A 91 10.69 2.66 -2.56
N LEU A 92 11.65 3.56 -2.35
CA LEU A 92 12.34 4.26 -3.43
C LEU A 92 13.05 3.31 -4.39
N ARG A 93 13.71 2.26 -3.88
CA ARG A 93 14.36 1.23 -4.72
C ARG A 93 13.37 0.40 -5.54
N ASN A 94 12.19 0.11 -4.99
CA ASN A 94 11.13 -0.62 -5.69
C ASN A 94 10.38 0.25 -6.72
N SER A 95 10.59 1.57 -6.69
CA SER A 95 9.97 2.55 -7.57
C SER A 95 10.80 2.90 -8.81
N ALA A 96 12.06 2.45 -8.87
CA ALA A 96 13.03 2.71 -9.95
C ALA A 96 13.16 1.52 -10.90
#